data_AF-A0A7S1HR02-F1
#
_entry.id   AF-A0A7S1HR02-F1
#
_cell.length_a   1.000
_cell.length_b   1.000
_cell.length_c   1.000
_cell.angle_alpha   90.00
_cell.angle_beta   90.00
_cell.angle_gamma   90.00
#
_symmetry.space_group_name_H-M   'P 1'
#
loop_
_entity.id
_entity.type
_entity.pdbx_description
1 polymer ?
#
loop_
_entity_poly.entity_id
_entity_poly.type
_entity_poly.pdbx_seq_one_letter_code
_entity_poly.pdbx_strand_id
1 'polypeptide(L)'
;VYPLSLGEAARELHPKLMGAMLFFFLLGGQGGLVLLATAGEPILQSAHSSTAVIGLSLLLAQAVLGVTMGGSETGRTAHAFLGTGTLATFAAHAFFGLNLGLSF
;
A
#
# COMPACT_ATOMS: atom_id res chain seq x y z
N VAL A 1 8.01 25.25 -6.96
CA VAL A 1 8.82 24.28 -6.20
C VAL A 1 8.45 24.42 -4.74
N TYR A 2 7.86 23.39 -4.13
CA TYR A 2 7.53 23.41 -2.70
C TYR A 2 8.78 23.01 -1.91
N PRO A 3 8.97 23.48 -0.66
CA PRO A 3 10.20 23.24 0.11
C PRO A 3 10.53 21.75 0.33
N LEU A 4 9.56 20.84 0.16
CA LEU A 4 9.74 19.39 0.29
C LEU A 4 9.86 18.64 -1.04
N SER A 5 9.83 19.32 -2.19
CA SER A 5 9.89 18.63 -3.49
C SER A 5 11.31 18.35 -3.97
N LEU A 6 12.34 18.78 -3.22
CA LEU A 6 13.76 18.59 -3.56
C LEU A 6 14.14 19.04 -4.98
N GLY A 7 13.38 20.00 -5.55
CA GLY A 7 13.55 20.45 -6.94
C GLY A 7 12.84 19.60 -8.01
N GLU A 8 12.21 18.49 -7.64
CA GLU A 8 11.48 17.60 -8.56
C GLU A 8 10.01 18.01 -8.73
N ALA A 9 9.43 17.63 -9.88
CA ALA A 9 8.00 17.76 -10.10
C ALA A 9 7.24 16.64 -9.37
N ALA A 10 5.97 16.90 -8.99
CA ALA A 10 5.14 15.88 -8.34
C ALA A 10 5.00 14.59 -9.17
N ARG A 11 5.01 14.70 -10.51
CA ARG A 11 4.97 13.56 -11.44
C ARG A 11 6.21 12.66 -11.32
N GLU A 12 7.36 13.24 -10.99
CA GLU A 12 8.64 12.52 -10.84
C GLU A 12 8.77 11.95 -9.43
N LEU A 13 8.32 12.71 -8.43
CA LEU A 13 8.41 12.34 -7.03
C LEU A 13 7.38 11.25 -6.65
N HIS A 14 6.17 11.29 -7.20
CA HIS A 14 5.09 10.35 -6.88
C HIS A 14 5.50 8.88 -7.01
N PRO A 15 6.01 8.38 -8.16
CA PRO A 15 6.41 6.97 -8.27
C PRO A 15 7.56 6.58 -7.34
N LYS A 16 8.48 7.52 -7.02
CA LYS A 16 9.56 7.27 -6.05
C LYS A 16 9.01 7.06 -4.64
N LEU A 17 8.09 7.91 -4.21
CA LEU A 17 7.41 7.78 -2.92
C LEU A 17 6.58 6.49 -2.87
N MET A 18 5.91 6.12 -3.96
CA MET A 18 5.14 4.88 -4.01
C MET A 18 6.02 3.63 -3.94
N GLY A 19 7.18 3.64 -4.62
CA GLY A 19 8.18 2.57 -4.50
C GLY A 19 8.71 2.43 -3.08
N ALA A 20 9.02 3.56 -2.41
CA ALA A 20 9.43 3.55 -1.02
C ALA A 20 8.32 3.00 -0.09
N MET A 21 7.06 3.40 -0.29
CA MET A 21 5.91 2.87 0.45
C MET A 21 5.79 1.35 0.30
N LEU A 22 5.86 0.82 -0.92
CA LEU A 22 5.83 -0.62 -1.16
C LEU A 22 6.97 -1.35 -0.41
N PHE A 23 8.20 -0.82 -0.50
CA PHE A 23 9.35 -1.38 0.19
C PHE A 23 9.15 -1.44 1.71
N PHE A 24 8.74 -0.32 2.33
CA PHE A 24 8.50 -0.27 3.78
C PHE A 24 7.34 -1.17 4.22
N PHE A 25 6.30 -1.32 3.40
CA PHE A 25 5.16 -2.20 3.73
C PHE A 25 5.57 -3.68 3.71
N LEU A 26 6.38 -4.10 2.75
CA LEU A 26 6.92 -5.45 2.70
C LEU A 26 7.86 -5.75 3.87
N LEU A 27 8.71 -4.79 4.26
CA LEU A 27 9.56 -4.91 5.45
C LEU A 27 8.74 -4.98 6.74
N GLY A 28 7.73 -4.13 6.89
CA GLY A 28 6.88 -4.08 8.09
C GLY A 28 6.09 -5.38 8.30
N GLY A 29 5.62 -6.01 7.22
CA GLY A 29 4.86 -7.26 7.29
C GLY A 29 5.63 -8.43 7.92
N GLN A 30 6.97 -8.46 7.80
CA GLN A 30 7.78 -9.58 8.28
C GLN A 30 7.60 -9.84 9.78
N GLY A 31 7.52 -8.78 10.60
CA GLY A 31 7.36 -8.91 12.04
C GLY A 31 6.06 -9.61 12.44
N GLY A 32 4.95 -9.27 11.78
CA GLY A 32 3.66 -9.91 12.01
C GLY A 32 3.63 -11.38 11.58
N LEU A 33 4.25 -11.71 10.43
CA LEU A 33 4.35 -13.08 9.94
C LEU A 33 5.15 -13.96 10.93
N VAL A 34 6.29 -13.47 11.41
CA VAL A 34 7.13 -14.18 12.38
C VAL A 34 6.40 -14.34 13.71
N LEU A 35 5.77 -13.29 14.24
CA LEU A 35 5.03 -13.35 15.50
C LEU A 35 3.94 -14.44 15.46
N LEU A 36 3.07 -14.40 14.44
CA LEU A 36 1.99 -15.39 14.28
C LEU A 36 2.54 -16.81 14.12
N ALA A 37 3.60 -16.99 13.32
CA ALA A 37 4.24 -18.29 13.15
C ALA A 37 4.81 -18.84 14.47
N THR A 38 5.47 -17.99 15.29
CA THR A 38 6.02 -18.40 16.58
C THR A 38 4.96 -18.65 17.65
N ALA A 39 3.81 -17.97 17.55
CA ALA A 39 2.66 -18.17 18.43
C ALA A 39 1.81 -19.40 18.04
N GLY A 40 2.08 -20.04 16.90
CA GLY A 40 1.27 -21.15 16.39
C GLY A 40 -0.08 -20.70 15.80
N GLU A 41 -0.21 -19.41 15.49
CA GLU A 41 -1.46 -18.80 15.01
C GLU A 41 -1.55 -18.80 13.47
N PRO A 42 -2.76 -18.83 12.89
CA PRO A 42 -2.95 -18.74 11.44
C PRO A 42 -2.51 -17.38 10.87
N ILE A 43 -1.53 -17.40 9.95
CA ILE A 43 -0.81 -16.21 9.49
C ILE A 43 -1.64 -15.27 8.58
N LEU A 44 -2.58 -15.82 7.79
CA LEU A 44 -3.34 -15.06 6.78
C LEU A 44 -4.85 -14.94 7.06
N GLN A 45 -5.31 -15.34 8.24
CA GLN A 45 -6.75 -15.35 8.54
C GLN A 45 -7.28 -14.08 9.20
N SER A 46 -6.41 -13.23 9.74
CA SER A 46 -6.85 -11.97 10.35
C SER A 46 -7.34 -10.96 9.30
N ALA A 47 -8.21 -10.04 9.72
CA ALA A 47 -8.61 -8.91 8.89
C ALA A 47 -7.41 -8.00 8.52
N HIS A 48 -6.43 -7.87 9.40
CA HIS A 48 -5.20 -7.13 9.14
C HIS A 48 -4.38 -7.77 8.01
N SER A 49 -4.14 -9.09 8.08
CA SER A 49 -3.38 -9.83 7.07
C SER A 49 -4.08 -9.86 5.71
N SER A 50 -5.40 -10.07 5.68
CA SER A 50 -6.15 -10.11 4.41
C SER A 50 -6.20 -8.74 3.73
N THR A 51 -6.44 -7.67 4.48
CA THR A 51 -6.39 -6.30 3.94
C THR A 51 -4.99 -5.88 3.51
N ALA A 52 -3.93 -6.41 4.12
CA ALA A 52 -2.55 -6.21 3.67
C ALA A 52 -2.34 -6.78 2.25
N VAL A 53 -2.75 -8.03 2.03
CA VAL A 53 -2.62 -8.72 0.74
C VAL A 53 -3.42 -7.99 -0.35
N ILE A 54 -4.66 -7.59 -0.04
CA ILE A 54 -5.51 -6.82 -0.97
C ILE A 54 -4.86 -5.47 -1.27
N GLY A 55 -4.43 -4.72 -0.25
CA GLY A 55 -3.81 -3.40 -0.42
C GLY A 55 -2.53 -3.45 -1.24
N LEU A 56 -1.64 -4.41 -0.99
CA LEU A 56 -0.41 -4.62 -1.75
C LEU A 56 -0.70 -5.03 -3.21
N SER A 57 -1.71 -5.87 -3.43
CA SER A 57 -2.13 -6.26 -4.78
C SER A 57 -2.69 -5.06 -5.56
N LEU A 58 -3.51 -4.22 -4.92
CA LEU A 58 -4.04 -2.99 -5.51
C LEU A 58 -2.93 -1.98 -5.78
N LEU A 59 -1.96 -1.84 -4.88
CA LEU A 59 -0.80 -0.97 -5.06
C LEU A 59 0.06 -1.42 -6.26
N LEU A 60 0.28 -2.73 -6.42
CA LEU A 60 0.98 -3.27 -7.58
C LEU A 60 0.20 -3.02 -8.88
N ALA A 61 -1.10 -3.29 -8.89
CA ALA A 61 -1.97 -3.01 -10.03
C ALA A 61 -1.95 -1.53 -10.40
N GLN A 62 -1.94 -0.64 -9.40
CA GLN A 62 -1.80 0.79 -9.59
C GLN A 62 -0.46 1.18 -10.20
N ALA A 63 0.65 0.60 -9.74
CA ALA A 63 1.96 0.84 -10.32
C ALA A 63 2.00 0.43 -11.80
N VAL A 64 1.45 -0.74 -12.14
CA VAL A 64 1.32 -1.22 -13.53
C VAL A 64 0.45 -0.28 -14.36
N LEU A 65 -0.70 0.15 -13.85
CA LEU A 65 -1.56 1.11 -14.55
C LEU A 65 -0.85 2.45 -14.75
N GLY A 66 -0.12 2.94 -13.76
CA GLY A 66 0.63 4.20 -13.83
C GLY A 66 1.69 4.21 -14.93
N VAL A 67 2.35 3.07 -15.19
CA VAL A 67 3.35 2.96 -16.27
C VAL A 67 2.74 2.64 -17.63
N THR A 68 1.58 1.99 -17.68
CA THR A 68 0.94 1.55 -18.94
C THR A 68 -0.14 2.50 -19.46
N MET A 69 -0.72 3.38 -18.63
CA MET A 69 -1.82 4.28 -19.02
C MET A 69 -1.44 5.31 -20.10
N GLY A 70 -0.13 5.59 -20.26
CA GLY A 70 0.36 6.62 -21.17
C GLY A 70 -0.26 8.00 -20.89
N GLY A 71 -0.74 8.67 -21.95
CA GLY A 71 -1.41 9.96 -21.86
C GLY A 71 -2.95 9.89 -21.83
N SER A 72 -3.53 8.69 -21.74
CA SER A 72 -4.98 8.50 -21.86
C SER A 72 -5.75 9.16 -20.71
N GLU A 73 -6.79 9.93 -21.02
CA GLU A 73 -7.67 10.52 -20.02
C GLU A 73 -8.39 9.45 -19.19
N THR A 74 -8.94 8.42 -19.85
CA THR A 74 -9.57 7.28 -19.17
C THR A 74 -8.59 6.56 -18.25
N GLY A 75 -7.34 6.37 -18.70
CA GLY A 75 -6.29 5.73 -17.90
C GLY A 75 -5.94 6.55 -16.63
N ARG A 76 -5.86 7.87 -16.76
CA ARG A 76 -5.63 8.78 -15.62
C ARG A 76 -6.79 8.75 -14.63
N THR A 77 -8.03 8.73 -15.12
CA THR A 77 -9.23 8.61 -14.27
C THR A 77 -9.25 7.27 -13.54
N ALA A 78 -8.96 6.16 -14.23
CA ALA A 78 -8.87 4.84 -13.63
C ALA A 78 -7.77 4.78 -12.56
N HIS A 79 -6.59 5.36 -12.83
CA HIS A 79 -5.50 5.46 -11.86
C HIS A 79 -5.91 6.27 -10.62
N ALA A 80 -6.61 7.40 -10.79
CA ALA A 80 -7.07 8.20 -9.66
C ALA A 80 -8.08 7.44 -8.77
N PHE A 81 -9.06 6.75 -9.36
CA PHE A 81 -10.05 5.97 -8.61
C PHE A 81 -9.43 4.74 -7.94
N LEU A 82 -8.60 3.97 -8.67
CA LEU A 82 -7.89 2.82 -8.12
C LEU A 82 -7.01 3.24 -6.93
N GLY A 83 -6.35 4.40 -7.03
CA GLY A 83 -5.49 4.90 -5.98
C GLY A 83 -6.23 5.37 -4.75
N THR A 84 -7.38 6.00 -4.95
CA THR A 84 -8.28 6.39 -3.87
C THR A 84 -8.77 5.15 -3.13
N GLY A 85 -9.18 4.11 -3.86
CA GLY A 85 -9.56 2.82 -3.27
C GLY A 85 -8.40 2.14 -2.53
N THR A 86 -7.20 2.15 -3.12
CA THR A 86 -5.98 1.58 -2.51
C THR A 86 -5.68 2.25 -1.17
N LEU A 87 -5.74 3.58 -1.09
CA LEU A 87 -5.55 4.30 0.18
C LEU A 87 -6.64 3.98 1.20
N ALA A 88 -7.90 3.86 0.77
CA ALA A 88 -8.98 3.44 1.66
C ALA A 88 -8.75 2.03 2.22
N THR A 89 -8.27 1.09 1.40
CA THR A 89 -7.85 -0.25 1.85
C THR A 89 -6.72 -0.17 2.86
N PHE A 90 -5.71 0.68 2.65
CA PHE A 90 -4.62 0.83 3.62
C PHE A 90 -5.05 1.51 4.93
N ALA A 91 -6.03 2.42 4.89
CA ALA A 91 -6.63 2.96 6.10
C ALA A 91 -7.36 1.87 6.90
N ALA A 92 -8.11 1.00 6.23
CA ALA A 92 -8.74 -0.17 6.86
C ALA A 92 -7.69 -1.16 7.41
N HIS A 93 -6.62 -1.41 6.65
CA HIS A 93 -5.49 -2.25 7.10
C HIS A 93 -4.83 -1.71 8.37
N ALA A 94 -4.59 -0.39 8.44
CA ALA A 94 -4.06 0.26 9.62
C ALA A 94 -5.00 0.14 10.82
N PHE A 95 -6.31 0.36 10.62
CA PHE A 95 -7.32 0.17 11.66
C PHE A 95 -7.31 -1.26 12.21
N PHE A 96 -7.32 -2.28 11.33
CA PHE A 96 -7.26 -3.67 11.76
C PHE A 96 -5.93 -4.04 12.41
N GLY A 97 -4.82 -3.41 12.00
CA GLY A 97 -3.50 -3.61 12.61
C GLY A 97 -3.45 -3.10 14.05
N LEU A 98 -3.99 -1.89 14.29
CA LEU A 98 -4.14 -1.35 15.64
C LEU A 98 -5.05 -2.24 16.50
N ASN A 99 -6.20 -2.67 15.95
CA ASN A 99 -7.12 -3.54 16.67
C ASN A 99 -6.45 -4.88 17.05
N LEU A 100 -5.76 -5.53 16.10
CA LEU A 100 -5.05 -6.79 16.34
C LEU A 100 -3.92 -6.62 17.36
N GLY A 101 -3.13 -5.55 17.26
CA GLY A 101 -2.04 -5.28 18.20
C GLY A 101 -2.50 -5.01 19.63
N LEU A 102 -3.69 -4.43 19.81
CA LEU A 102 -4.31 -4.21 21.13
C LEU A 102 -5.07 -5.43 21.66
N SER A 103 -5.14 -6.52 20.89
CA SER A 103 -5.80 -7.77 21.28
C SER A 103 -4.87 -8.73 22.04
N PHE A 104 -3.56 -8.47 22.02
CA PHE A 104 -2.51 -9.21 22.72
C PHE A 104 -2.01 -8.38 23.92
#